data_AF-A0A9W8MF05-F1
#
_entry.id   AF-A0A9W8MF05-F1
#
_cell.length_a   1.000
_cell.length_b   1.000
_cell.length_c   1.000
_cell.angle_alpha   90.00
_cell.angle_beta   90.00
_cell.angle_gamma   90.00
#
_symmetry.space_group_name_H-M   'P 1'
#
loop_
_entity.id
_entity.type
_entity.pdbx_description
1 polymer ?
#
loop_
_entity_poly.entity_id
_entity_poly.type
_entity_poly.pdbx_seq_one_letter_code
_entity_poly.pdbx_strand_id
1 'polypeptide(L)'
;MSRLETLNLSACLPLSDDVSHPESSSITLPSLRTLKLRDSSPEVLQFFAATQVPKEARINIELSDTDPKSESFGSLFSALRKGWILSKDMVLDAGVSLGQSEIVDLRIVEPASASHGFAMSNEDDELQLRCWFKNHDLPPKFDVDNPPASLALTLKGCNSVIGNSLLAALAERLDISSLRSLKIASHQFPTVETFELFKGLTKLDKLAIWYSHDALSNFLEVSKKTKDDDDPPFPALRSLQLHGVDFDEDLTGKVFKAVDALGTALDDRHEYHPSIERLIIERCTNFDEGHWEQLSCTLPEEVRLVWDEVEDIRRPPDDSYYGRYNRFEYDWAGRLY
;
A
#
# COMPACT_ATOMS: atom_id res chain seq x y z
N MET A 1 -23.05 -6.42 34.06
CA MET A 1 -23.24 -7.04 32.74
C MET A 1 -21.96 -6.87 31.96
N SER A 2 -21.26 -7.96 31.64
CA SER A 2 -20.07 -7.94 30.79
C SER A 2 -20.49 -7.57 29.36
N ARG A 3 -19.95 -6.46 28.85
CA ARG A 3 -20.13 -6.06 27.44
C ARG A 3 -18.97 -6.66 26.64
N LEU A 4 -19.27 -7.27 25.50
CA LEU A 4 -18.26 -7.82 24.62
C LEU A 4 -17.50 -6.68 23.94
N GLU A 5 -16.28 -6.40 24.41
CA GLU A 5 -15.43 -5.34 23.85
C GLU A 5 -14.45 -5.86 22.78
N THR A 6 -14.10 -7.14 22.83
CA THR A 6 -13.16 -7.77 21.90
C THR A 6 -13.72 -9.10 21.43
N LEU A 7 -13.72 -9.31 20.12
CA LEU A 7 -14.09 -10.57 19.47
C LEU A 7 -12.93 -11.03 18.59
N ASN A 8 -12.48 -12.26 18.80
CA ASN A 8 -11.43 -12.90 18.02
C ASN A 8 -11.96 -14.23 17.50
N LEU A 9 -12.09 -14.35 16.18
CA LEU A 9 -12.57 -15.53 15.48
C LEU A 9 -11.50 -15.98 14.48
N SER A 10 -11.21 -17.27 14.48
CA SER A 10 -10.17 -17.85 13.62
C SER A 10 -10.61 -19.25 13.20
N ALA A 11 -10.74 -19.48 11.89
CA ALA A 11 -11.14 -20.75 11.30
C ALA A 11 -12.40 -21.34 11.98
N CYS A 12 -13.39 -20.49 12.21
CA CYS A 12 -14.57 -20.85 12.98
C CYS A 12 -15.85 -20.19 12.47
N LEU A 13 -15.79 -19.48 11.34
CA LEU A 13 -16.98 -19.02 10.64
C LEU A 13 -17.61 -20.20 9.88
N PRO A 14 -18.95 -20.26 9.79
CA PRO A 14 -19.62 -21.33 9.06
C PRO A 14 -19.25 -21.30 7.57
N LEU A 15 -19.02 -22.46 6.98
CA LEU A 15 -18.73 -22.59 5.55
C LEU A 15 -19.91 -22.07 4.73
N SER A 16 -19.64 -21.38 3.62
CA SER A 16 -20.69 -20.76 2.79
C SER A 16 -21.73 -21.74 2.23
N ASP A 17 -21.36 -23.02 2.10
CA ASP A 17 -22.22 -24.09 1.58
C ASP A 17 -23.08 -24.76 2.67
N ASP A 18 -22.74 -24.53 3.94
CA ASP A 18 -23.49 -24.99 5.09
C ASP A 18 -24.48 -23.90 5.51
N VAL A 19 -25.76 -24.18 5.29
CA VAL A 19 -26.94 -23.54 5.92
C VAL A 19 -27.69 -22.50 5.06
N SER A 20 -28.94 -22.87 4.74
CA SER A 20 -30.05 -21.97 4.49
C SER A 20 -30.17 -20.95 5.62
N HIS A 21 -29.71 -19.72 5.39
CA HIS A 21 -29.77 -18.65 6.37
C HIS A 21 -31.20 -18.49 6.91
N PRO A 22 -31.44 -18.61 8.22
CA PRO A 22 -32.68 -18.06 8.77
C PRO A 22 -32.69 -16.57 8.45
N GLU A 23 -33.83 -16.04 7.98
CA GLU A 23 -34.12 -14.60 7.79
C GLU A 23 -34.12 -13.85 9.14
N SER A 24 -33.06 -14.04 9.91
CA SER A 24 -32.87 -13.50 11.24
C SER A 24 -32.32 -12.09 11.13
N SER A 25 -32.84 -11.21 11.97
CA SER A 25 -32.32 -9.86 12.15
C SER A 25 -30.81 -9.90 12.45
N SER A 26 -30.05 -9.00 11.82
CA SER A 26 -28.61 -8.87 12.01
C SER A 26 -28.23 -8.78 13.49
N ILE A 27 -27.17 -9.48 13.90
CA ILE A 27 -26.65 -9.44 15.27
C ILE A 27 -25.88 -8.15 15.48
N THR A 28 -26.38 -7.27 16.34
CA THR A 28 -25.71 -6.00 16.68
C THR A 28 -24.74 -6.20 17.85
N LEU A 29 -23.49 -5.78 17.69
CA LEU A 29 -22.43 -5.85 18.71
C LEU A 29 -22.02 -4.42 19.18
N PRO A 30 -22.92 -3.68 19.85
CA PRO A 30 -22.78 -2.22 20.03
C PRO A 30 -21.63 -1.77 20.94
N SER A 31 -21.00 -2.68 21.69
CA SER A 31 -19.89 -2.37 22.59
C SER A 31 -18.54 -2.87 22.07
N LEU A 32 -18.52 -3.44 20.86
CA LEU A 32 -17.31 -3.98 20.27
C LEU A 32 -16.33 -2.86 19.93
N ARG A 33 -15.10 -2.97 20.45
CA ARG A 33 -13.99 -2.04 20.19
C ARG A 33 -12.94 -2.65 19.29
N THR A 34 -12.83 -3.98 19.29
CA THR A 34 -11.84 -4.70 18.47
C THR A 34 -12.45 -5.99 17.93
N LEU A 35 -12.35 -6.16 16.62
CA LEU A 35 -12.71 -7.36 15.89
C LEU A 35 -11.44 -7.90 15.22
N LYS A 36 -11.17 -9.18 15.43
CA LYS A 36 -10.14 -9.94 14.71
C LYS A 36 -10.80 -11.13 14.05
N LEU A 37 -10.69 -11.23 12.74
CA LEU A 37 -11.20 -12.31 11.92
C LEU A 37 -10.04 -12.93 11.15
N ARG A 38 -9.90 -14.26 11.22
CA ARG A 38 -9.00 -15.03 10.36
C ARG A 38 -9.78 -16.15 9.71
N ASP A 39 -10.14 -15.96 8.45
CA ASP A 39 -10.97 -16.91 7.71
C ASP A 39 -10.92 -16.61 6.20
N SER A 40 -11.62 -17.41 5.40
CA SER A 40 -11.79 -17.20 3.97
C SER A 40 -12.68 -15.98 3.64
N SER A 41 -12.51 -15.38 2.46
CA SER A 41 -13.29 -14.20 2.06
C SER A 41 -14.80 -14.41 2.01
N PRO A 42 -15.36 -15.57 1.56
CA PRO A 42 -16.80 -15.82 1.61
C PRO A 42 -17.34 -15.88 3.05
N GLU A 43 -16.60 -16.48 3.97
CA GLU A 43 -16.94 -16.62 5.39
C GLU A 43 -16.94 -15.25 6.07
N VAL A 44 -15.89 -14.46 5.84
CA VAL A 44 -15.80 -13.08 6.35
C VAL A 44 -16.92 -12.21 5.76
N LEU A 45 -17.24 -12.37 4.48
CA LEU A 45 -18.36 -11.71 3.82
C LEU A 45 -19.69 -12.05 4.51
N GLN A 46 -19.95 -13.33 4.76
CA GLN A 46 -21.15 -13.83 5.43
C GLN A 46 -21.25 -13.31 6.87
N PHE A 47 -20.11 -13.23 7.58
CA PHE A 47 -20.05 -12.62 8.91
C PHE A 47 -20.52 -11.16 8.88
N PHE A 48 -20.01 -10.32 7.98
CA PHE A 48 -20.43 -8.92 7.88
C PHE A 48 -21.84 -8.74 7.31
N ALA A 49 -22.36 -9.72 6.57
CA ALA A 49 -23.76 -9.75 6.14
C ALA A 49 -24.73 -10.00 7.32
N ALA A 50 -24.30 -10.78 8.31
CA ALA A 50 -25.12 -11.19 9.45
C ALA A 50 -24.88 -10.34 10.73
N THR A 51 -23.80 -9.57 10.79
CA THR A 51 -23.41 -8.82 11.99
C THR A 51 -23.31 -7.33 11.74
N GLN A 52 -23.55 -6.56 12.81
CA GLN A 52 -23.35 -5.13 12.83
C GLN A 52 -22.36 -4.75 13.94
N VAL A 53 -21.34 -3.97 13.60
CA VAL A 53 -20.26 -3.54 14.50
C VAL A 53 -20.11 -2.01 14.49
N PRO A 54 -19.73 -1.36 15.61
CA PRO A 54 -19.51 0.08 15.63
C PRO A 54 -18.47 0.52 14.60
N LYS A 55 -18.71 1.65 13.94
CA LYS A 55 -17.76 2.24 12.97
C LYS A 55 -16.42 2.59 13.61
N GLU A 56 -16.42 2.85 14.92
CA GLU A 56 -15.24 3.15 15.72
C GLU A 56 -14.48 1.89 16.18
N ALA A 57 -15.01 0.68 15.89
CA ALA A 57 -14.32 -0.55 16.20
C ALA A 57 -13.11 -0.73 15.27
N ARG A 58 -11.98 -1.17 15.84
CA ARG A 58 -10.82 -1.60 15.06
C ARG A 58 -11.08 -2.98 14.47
N ILE A 59 -10.97 -3.11 13.16
CA ILE A 59 -11.23 -4.36 12.44
C ILE A 59 -9.92 -4.86 11.85
N ASN A 60 -9.53 -6.09 12.21
CA ASN A 60 -8.38 -6.77 11.62
C ASN A 60 -8.89 -8.06 10.94
N ILE A 61 -8.64 -8.19 9.65
CA ILE A 61 -9.04 -9.33 8.83
C ILE A 61 -7.77 -9.95 8.27
N GLU A 62 -7.57 -11.24 8.50
CA GLU A 62 -6.55 -12.07 7.86
C GLU A 62 -7.28 -13.05 6.93
N LEU A 63 -7.11 -12.88 5.62
CA LEU A 63 -7.73 -13.76 4.63
C LEU A 63 -6.85 -14.99 4.41
N SER A 64 -7.43 -16.17 4.56
CA SER A 64 -6.76 -17.46 4.30
C SER A 64 -6.85 -17.94 2.86
N ASP A 65 -7.51 -17.18 1.97
CA ASP A 65 -7.64 -17.56 0.57
C ASP A 65 -6.29 -17.53 -0.14
N THR A 66 -5.96 -18.62 -0.83
CA THR A 66 -4.74 -18.69 -1.66
C THR A 66 -4.91 -17.99 -3.01
N ASP A 67 -6.15 -17.81 -3.49
CA ASP A 67 -6.46 -17.10 -4.73
C ASP A 67 -7.89 -16.50 -4.67
N PRO A 68 -8.08 -15.40 -3.91
CA PRO A 68 -9.38 -14.75 -3.82
C PRO A 68 -9.78 -14.12 -5.16
N LYS A 69 -11.00 -14.40 -5.62
CA LYS A 69 -11.55 -13.78 -6.84
C LYS A 69 -11.72 -12.28 -6.64
N SER A 70 -11.41 -11.45 -7.63
CA SER A 70 -11.55 -9.98 -7.54
C SER A 70 -12.95 -9.51 -7.12
N GLU A 71 -14.02 -10.16 -7.62
CA GLU A 71 -15.41 -9.87 -7.23
C GLU A 71 -15.68 -10.08 -5.72
N SER A 72 -14.90 -10.95 -5.07
CA SER A 72 -15.01 -11.21 -3.62
C SER A 72 -14.59 -10.00 -2.81
N PHE A 73 -13.57 -9.24 -3.21
CA PHE A 73 -13.11 -8.06 -2.49
C PHE A 73 -14.15 -6.92 -2.53
N GLY A 74 -14.74 -6.67 -3.70
CA GLY A 74 -15.79 -5.65 -3.83
C GLY A 74 -17.01 -5.98 -2.98
N SER A 75 -17.41 -7.26 -2.96
CA SER A 75 -18.48 -7.77 -2.09
C SER A 75 -18.12 -7.63 -0.61
N LEU A 76 -16.89 -8.00 -0.24
CA LEU A 76 -16.39 -7.94 1.13
C LEU A 76 -16.43 -6.51 1.69
N PHE A 77 -15.86 -5.53 0.96
CA PHE A 77 -15.89 -4.14 1.40
C PHE A 77 -17.32 -3.57 1.43
N SER A 78 -18.20 -4.02 0.53
CA SER A 78 -19.61 -3.64 0.55
C SER A 78 -20.32 -4.18 1.80
N ALA A 79 -20.08 -5.45 2.16
CA ALA A 79 -20.65 -6.05 3.36
C ALA A 79 -20.08 -5.40 4.63
N LEU A 80 -18.76 -5.17 4.70
CA LEU A 80 -18.11 -4.48 5.80
C LEU A 80 -18.71 -3.07 6.00
N ARG A 81 -18.90 -2.31 4.91
CA ARG A 81 -19.55 -1.00 4.98
C ARG A 81 -20.99 -1.08 5.47
N LYS A 82 -21.76 -2.09 5.03
CA LYS A 82 -23.15 -2.32 5.47
C LYS A 82 -23.23 -2.79 6.93
N GLY A 83 -22.23 -3.54 7.38
CA GLY A 83 -22.10 -4.04 8.74
C GLY A 83 -21.71 -2.96 9.76
N TRP A 84 -21.42 -1.71 9.35
CA TRP A 84 -21.13 -0.65 10.31
C TRP A 84 -22.38 -0.02 10.93
N ILE A 85 -22.42 0.02 12.26
CA ILE A 85 -23.36 0.82 13.04
C ILE A 85 -22.85 2.25 13.02
N LEU A 86 -23.66 3.17 12.48
CA LEU A 86 -23.42 4.60 12.61
C LEU A 86 -23.75 5.03 14.05
N SER A 87 -22.85 5.79 14.67
CA SER A 87 -23.12 6.41 15.98
C SER A 87 -24.41 7.25 15.90
N LYS A 88 -25.30 7.08 16.89
CA LYS A 88 -26.63 7.73 16.94
C LYS A 88 -26.57 9.26 16.86
N ASP A 89 -25.44 9.85 17.24
CA ASP A 89 -25.22 11.30 17.19
C ASP A 89 -25.01 11.85 15.77
N MET A 90 -24.83 10.99 14.74
CA MET A 90 -24.71 11.40 13.33
C MET A 90 -26.06 11.45 12.58
N VAL A 91 -27.17 11.04 13.19
CA VAL A 91 -28.47 10.89 12.50
C VAL A 91 -29.27 12.21 12.43
N LEU A 92 -28.78 13.29 13.07
CA LEU A 92 -29.51 14.57 13.11
C LEU A 92 -29.29 15.48 11.88
N ASP A 93 -28.35 15.18 10.98
CA ASP A 93 -28.19 15.90 9.70
C ASP A 93 -28.75 15.09 8.53
N ALA A 94 -30.07 14.99 8.48
CA ALA A 94 -30.81 14.42 7.36
C ALA A 94 -30.73 15.35 6.13
N GLY A 95 -29.65 15.24 5.37
CA GLY A 95 -29.50 15.95 4.08
C GLY A 95 -28.16 15.75 3.38
N VAL A 96 -27.13 15.23 4.06
CA VAL A 96 -25.79 15.06 3.51
C VAL A 96 -25.39 13.58 3.56
N SER A 97 -24.84 13.08 2.45
CA SER A 97 -24.33 11.71 2.22
C SER A 97 -24.12 10.87 3.49
N LEU A 98 -24.92 9.81 3.64
CA LEU A 98 -24.85 8.84 4.74
C LEU A 98 -23.41 8.33 4.95
N GLY A 99 -22.73 8.89 5.95
CA GLY A 99 -21.77 8.21 6.81
C GLY A 99 -20.57 7.51 6.17
N GLN A 100 -20.06 7.98 5.03
CA GLN A 100 -18.84 7.40 4.44
C GLN A 100 -17.67 7.47 5.45
N SER A 101 -16.95 6.36 5.58
CA SER A 101 -15.71 6.32 6.37
C SER A 101 -14.62 6.96 5.52
N GLU A 102 -14.31 8.23 5.80
CA GLU A 102 -13.24 8.96 5.14
C GLU A 102 -11.90 8.35 5.56
N ILE A 103 -11.25 7.62 4.65
CA ILE A 103 -9.87 7.16 4.84
C ILE A 103 -8.96 8.39 4.74
N VAL A 104 -8.10 8.60 5.73
CA VAL A 104 -7.17 9.73 5.79
C VAL A 104 -5.70 9.32 5.68
N ASP A 105 -5.36 8.09 6.08
CA ASP A 105 -4.03 7.48 5.95
C ASP A 105 -4.21 6.05 5.44
N LEU A 106 -3.44 5.69 4.41
CA LEU A 106 -3.39 4.36 3.83
C LEU A 106 -1.94 3.89 3.83
N ARG A 107 -1.70 2.70 4.34
CA ARG A 107 -0.39 2.05 4.31
C ARG A 107 -0.50 0.69 3.66
N ILE A 108 0.39 0.44 2.72
CA ILE A 108 0.52 -0.80 1.97
C ILE A 108 1.88 -1.36 2.35
N VAL A 109 1.88 -2.46 3.08
CA VAL A 109 3.07 -3.01 3.73
C VAL A 109 3.18 -4.48 3.40
N GLU A 110 4.30 -4.88 2.83
CA GLU A 110 4.74 -6.26 2.76
C GLU A 110 5.88 -6.36 3.80
N PRO A 111 5.68 -7.10 4.90
CA PRO A 111 6.71 -7.24 5.90
C PRO A 111 7.93 -7.88 5.21
N ALA A 112 9.09 -7.24 5.34
CA ALA A 112 10.31 -7.75 4.75
C ALA A 112 10.59 -9.15 5.33
N SER A 113 10.29 -10.19 4.56
CA SER A 113 10.72 -11.56 4.77
C SER A 113 12.26 -11.59 4.65
N ALA A 114 12.95 -11.15 5.71
CA ALA A 114 14.42 -11.15 5.88
C ALA A 114 15.19 -11.16 4.55
N SER A 115 15.23 -10.01 3.88
CA SER A 115 15.95 -9.79 2.64
C SER A 115 17.47 -9.86 2.83
N HIS A 116 18.00 -11.06 3.12
CA HIS A 116 19.43 -11.40 3.01
C HIS A 116 19.56 -12.75 2.30
N GLY A 117 19.48 -12.73 0.97
CA GLY A 117 20.00 -13.76 0.08
C GLY A 117 19.13 -15.02 -0.10
N PHE A 118 18.64 -15.23 -1.31
CA PHE A 118 18.23 -16.55 -1.84
C PHE A 118 17.18 -17.32 -1.02
N ALA A 119 16.19 -16.65 -0.42
CA ALA A 119 15.02 -17.36 0.06
C ALA A 119 14.10 -17.65 -1.13
N MET A 120 14.02 -18.92 -1.52
CA MET A 120 12.93 -19.42 -2.37
C MET A 120 11.61 -18.97 -1.75
N SER A 121 10.68 -18.48 -2.58
CA SER A 121 9.32 -18.04 -2.23
C SER A 121 8.76 -18.85 -1.05
N ASN A 122 8.81 -18.28 0.15
CA ASN A 122 8.16 -18.89 1.31
C ASN A 122 6.67 -18.54 1.21
N GLU A 123 5.82 -19.49 1.60
CA GLU A 123 4.36 -19.36 1.68
C GLU A 123 3.88 -18.25 2.66
N ASP A 124 4.78 -17.38 3.12
CA ASP A 124 4.59 -16.39 4.19
C ASP A 124 4.66 -14.93 3.68
N ASP A 125 4.75 -14.68 2.37
CA ASP A 125 4.64 -13.31 1.86
C ASP A 125 3.21 -12.78 2.10
N GLU A 126 3.10 -11.82 3.01
CA GLU A 126 1.84 -11.24 3.49
C GLU A 126 1.70 -9.80 3.01
N LEU A 127 0.76 -9.52 2.12
CA LEU A 127 0.39 -8.13 1.83
C LEU A 127 -0.53 -7.62 2.93
N GLN A 128 -0.16 -6.52 3.56
CA GLN A 128 -0.95 -5.85 4.59
C GLN A 128 -1.41 -4.47 4.11
N LEU A 129 -2.72 -4.31 4.04
CA LEU A 129 -3.37 -3.04 3.79
C LEU A 129 -3.91 -2.50 5.11
N ARG A 130 -3.51 -1.28 5.48
CA ARG A 130 -3.92 -0.63 6.72
C ARG A 130 -4.50 0.75 6.47
N CYS A 131 -5.69 0.99 6.99
CA CYS A 131 -6.41 2.26 6.85
C CYS A 131 -6.67 2.90 8.20
N TRP A 132 -6.54 4.22 8.24
CA TRP A 132 -7.04 5.05 9.33
C TRP A 132 -8.19 5.91 8.85
N PHE A 133 -9.29 5.87 9.58
CA PHE A 133 -10.41 6.78 9.34
C PHE A 133 -10.25 8.06 10.15
N LYS A 134 -10.82 9.16 9.65
CA LYS A 134 -10.77 10.50 10.28
C LYS A 134 -11.11 10.57 11.77
N ASN A 135 -11.93 9.64 12.27
CA ASN A 135 -12.36 9.59 13.68
C ASN A 135 -11.39 8.79 14.59
N HIS A 136 -10.26 8.34 14.07
CA HIS A 136 -9.25 7.61 14.82
C HIS A 136 -7.95 8.39 14.94
N ASP A 137 -7.22 8.13 16.02
CA ASP A 137 -5.88 8.66 16.21
C ASP A 137 -4.98 8.21 15.05
N LEU A 138 -4.44 9.18 14.32
CA LEU A 138 -3.39 8.92 13.36
C LEU A 138 -2.12 8.47 14.10
N PRO A 139 -1.30 7.61 13.47
CA PRO A 139 -0.02 7.24 14.03
C PRO A 139 0.85 8.49 14.24
N PRO A 140 1.56 8.60 15.38
CA PRO A 140 2.29 9.81 15.74
C PRO A 140 3.45 10.10 14.78
N LYS A 141 3.96 9.08 14.09
CA LYS A 141 4.97 9.21 13.06
C LYS A 141 4.66 8.29 11.86
N PHE A 142 5.15 8.71 10.70
CA PHE A 142 5.01 7.95 9.46
C PHE A 142 5.87 6.67 9.44
N ASP A 143 6.93 6.67 10.23
CA ASP A 143 7.93 5.61 10.34
C ASP A 143 7.56 4.48 11.33
N VAL A 144 6.48 4.60 12.11
CA VAL A 144 6.09 3.52 13.02
C VAL A 144 5.74 2.27 12.21
N ASP A 145 6.42 1.15 12.51
CA ASP A 145 6.31 -0.11 11.76
C ASP A 145 4.90 -0.72 11.85
N ASN A 146 4.28 -0.68 13.03
CA ASN A 146 2.99 -1.32 13.25
C ASN A 146 2.04 -0.59 14.20
N PRO A 147 1.63 0.65 13.87
CA PRO A 147 0.59 1.31 14.64
C PRO A 147 -0.77 0.62 14.42
N PRO A 148 -1.66 0.60 15.43
CA PRO A 148 -2.98 0.01 15.30
C PRO A 148 -3.84 0.81 14.31
N ALA A 149 -4.32 0.14 13.26
CA ALA A 149 -5.17 0.70 12.24
C ALA A 149 -6.67 0.64 12.61
N SER A 150 -7.50 1.46 11.94
CA SER A 150 -8.96 1.34 12.01
C SER A 150 -9.44 0.09 11.29
N LEU A 151 -8.87 -0.16 10.11
CA LEU A 151 -9.06 -1.36 9.32
C LEU A 151 -7.69 -1.89 8.91
N ALA A 152 -7.39 -3.13 9.25
CA ALA A 152 -6.24 -3.87 8.74
C ALA A 152 -6.73 -5.10 7.98
N LEU A 153 -6.21 -5.30 6.78
CA LEU A 153 -6.45 -6.47 5.96
C LEU A 153 -5.10 -7.11 5.62
N THR A 154 -4.95 -8.39 5.93
CA THR A 154 -3.76 -9.19 5.62
C THR A 154 -4.15 -10.28 4.64
N LEU A 155 -3.36 -10.42 3.58
CA LEU A 155 -3.56 -11.42 2.54
C LEU A 155 -2.26 -12.19 2.31
N LYS A 156 -2.36 -13.52 2.33
CA LYS A 156 -1.23 -14.44 2.12
C LYS A 156 -1.05 -14.76 0.64
N GLY A 157 0.19 -14.91 0.21
CA GLY A 157 0.50 -15.31 -1.18
C GLY A 157 0.01 -14.29 -2.21
N CYS A 158 -0.06 -13.01 -1.83
CA CYS A 158 -0.57 -11.97 -2.71
C CYS A 158 0.44 -11.67 -3.82
N ASN A 159 -0.01 -11.66 -5.07
CA ASN A 159 0.73 -11.09 -6.19
C ASN A 159 0.21 -9.68 -6.55
N SER A 160 0.87 -9.00 -7.48
CA SER A 160 0.51 -7.65 -7.92
C SER A 160 -0.91 -7.54 -8.49
N VAL A 161 -1.42 -8.56 -9.19
CA VAL A 161 -2.78 -8.58 -9.75
C VAL A 161 -3.84 -8.60 -8.66
N ILE A 162 -3.64 -9.46 -7.65
CA ILE A 162 -4.55 -9.58 -6.51
C ILE A 162 -4.49 -8.30 -5.66
N GLY A 163 -3.29 -7.76 -5.41
CA GLY A 163 -3.10 -6.50 -4.67
C GLY A 163 -3.77 -5.31 -5.35
N ASN A 164 -3.63 -5.20 -6.68
CA ASN A 164 -4.31 -4.17 -7.48
C ASN A 164 -5.84 -4.31 -7.41
N SER A 165 -6.35 -5.54 -7.55
CA SER A 165 -7.79 -5.81 -7.45
C SER A 165 -8.34 -5.42 -6.08
N LEU A 166 -7.59 -5.71 -5.02
CA LEU A 166 -7.94 -5.34 -3.65
C LEU A 166 -8.02 -3.83 -3.46
N LEU A 167 -7.02 -3.09 -3.96
CA LEU A 167 -6.99 -1.63 -3.84
C LEU A 167 -8.02 -0.93 -4.70
N ALA A 168 -8.29 -1.44 -5.90
CA ALA A 168 -9.38 -0.96 -6.74
C ALA A 168 -10.73 -1.16 -6.04
N ALA A 169 -10.97 -2.34 -5.48
CA ALA A 169 -12.18 -2.62 -4.70
C ALA A 169 -12.28 -1.72 -3.45
N LEU A 170 -11.16 -1.45 -2.79
CA LEU A 170 -11.11 -0.53 -1.67
C LEU A 170 -11.47 0.89 -2.11
N ALA A 171 -10.83 1.42 -3.16
CA ALA A 171 -11.06 2.75 -3.69
C ALA A 171 -12.53 2.96 -4.15
N GLU A 172 -13.13 1.93 -4.74
CA GLU A 172 -14.53 1.97 -5.20
C GLU A 172 -15.53 1.95 -4.02
N ARG A 173 -15.25 1.17 -2.97
CA ARG A 173 -16.24 0.87 -1.91
C ARG A 173 -16.04 1.67 -0.63
N LEU A 174 -14.80 2.02 -0.32
CA LEU A 174 -14.38 2.84 0.81
C LEU A 174 -13.80 4.15 0.27
N ASP A 175 -14.44 5.27 0.58
CA ASP A 175 -14.10 6.58 0.04
C ASP A 175 -12.64 6.99 0.36
N ILE A 176 -11.79 6.99 -0.67
CA ILE A 176 -10.39 7.45 -0.60
C ILE A 176 -10.21 8.91 -1.02
N SER A 177 -11.30 9.63 -1.38
CA SER A 177 -11.22 11.05 -1.80
C SER A 177 -10.70 11.96 -0.69
N SER A 178 -10.72 11.50 0.56
CA SER A 178 -10.22 12.20 1.74
C SER A 178 -8.81 11.79 2.18
N LEU A 179 -8.16 10.91 1.42
CA LEU A 179 -6.82 10.43 1.71
C LEU A 179 -5.83 11.60 1.70
N ARG A 180 -5.05 11.71 2.78
CA ARG A 180 -4.02 12.74 2.93
C ARG A 180 -2.62 12.16 2.88
N SER A 181 -2.47 10.91 3.27
CA SER A 181 -1.17 10.28 3.40
C SER A 181 -1.19 8.86 2.87
N LEU A 182 -0.21 8.53 2.02
CA LEU A 182 -0.02 7.21 1.42
C LEU A 182 1.39 6.71 1.74
N LYS A 183 1.48 5.54 2.38
CA LYS A 183 2.76 4.83 2.62
C LYS A 183 2.79 3.55 1.83
N ILE A 184 3.92 3.31 1.19
CA ILE A 184 4.17 2.12 0.41
C ILE A 184 5.49 1.52 0.87
N ALA A 185 5.43 0.28 1.36
CA ALA A 185 6.57 -0.48 1.82
C ALA A 185 6.41 -1.93 1.34
N SER A 186 6.57 -2.15 0.03
CA SER A 186 6.45 -3.47 -0.60
C SER A 186 7.36 -3.58 -1.80
N HIS A 187 7.94 -4.75 -1.99
CA HIS A 187 8.88 -5.02 -3.09
C HIS A 187 8.13 -5.35 -4.39
N GLN A 188 6.97 -6.01 -4.29
CA GLN A 188 6.20 -6.45 -5.47
C GLN A 188 5.12 -5.45 -5.89
N PHE A 189 4.88 -4.43 -5.06
CA PHE A 189 3.73 -3.55 -5.16
C PHE A 189 4.12 -2.15 -4.67
N PRO A 190 3.57 -1.05 -5.21
CA PRO A 190 2.55 -0.85 -6.25
C PRO A 190 3.03 -0.97 -7.69
N THR A 191 2.07 -1.18 -8.61
CA THR A 191 2.25 -1.02 -10.06
C THR A 191 1.89 0.40 -10.52
N VAL A 192 2.10 0.71 -11.81
CA VAL A 192 1.62 1.96 -12.43
C VAL A 192 0.12 2.14 -12.26
N GLU A 193 -0.68 1.09 -12.48
CA GLU A 193 -2.14 1.12 -12.32
C GLU A 193 -2.55 1.46 -10.89
N THR A 194 -1.75 1.08 -9.89
CA THR A 194 -2.00 1.48 -8.51
C THR A 194 -1.86 3.00 -8.34
N PHE A 195 -0.77 3.58 -8.83
CA PHE A 195 -0.52 5.01 -8.69
C PHE A 195 -1.54 5.84 -9.47
N GLU A 196 -2.04 5.32 -10.59
CA GLU A 196 -3.16 5.87 -11.35
C GLU A 196 -4.44 6.01 -10.50
N LEU A 197 -4.70 5.12 -9.54
CA LEU A 197 -5.83 5.26 -8.61
C LEU A 197 -5.68 6.48 -7.67
N PHE A 198 -4.45 6.90 -7.40
CA PHE A 198 -4.14 7.93 -6.41
C PHE A 198 -3.77 9.28 -7.03
N LYS A 199 -3.41 9.32 -8.32
CA LYS A 199 -2.90 10.54 -8.97
C LYS A 199 -3.88 11.71 -8.93
N GLY A 200 -5.19 11.45 -8.98
CA GLY A 200 -6.22 12.50 -8.98
C GLY A 200 -6.61 13.01 -7.59
N LEU A 201 -5.99 12.52 -6.52
CA LEU A 201 -6.44 12.84 -5.15
C LEU A 201 -6.01 14.24 -4.71
N THR A 202 -6.98 15.15 -4.63
CA THR A 202 -6.79 16.57 -4.31
C THR A 202 -6.49 16.87 -2.84
N LYS A 203 -6.38 15.85 -1.99
CA LYS A 203 -6.03 16.00 -0.57
C LYS A 203 -4.77 15.22 -0.19
N LEU A 204 -4.22 14.40 -1.09
CA LEU A 204 -3.04 13.57 -0.83
C LEU A 204 -1.80 14.47 -0.76
N ASP A 205 -1.39 14.85 0.46
CA ASP A 205 -0.31 15.79 0.71
C ASP A 205 1.03 15.11 1.05
N LYS A 206 1.00 13.83 1.41
CA LYS A 206 2.16 13.03 1.80
C LYS A 206 2.20 11.68 1.08
N LEU A 207 3.37 11.37 0.52
CA LEU A 207 3.70 10.07 -0.04
C LEU A 207 5.02 9.58 0.57
N ALA A 208 5.10 8.31 0.96
CA ALA A 208 6.40 7.67 1.15
C ALA A 208 6.50 6.31 0.47
N ILE A 209 7.71 6.05 -0.04
CA ILE A 209 8.10 4.83 -0.73
C ILE A 209 9.29 4.24 0.02
N TRP A 210 9.13 3.00 0.47
CA TRP A 210 10.07 2.32 1.35
C TRP A 210 10.55 1.03 0.69
N TYR A 211 11.86 0.83 0.67
CA TYR A 211 12.52 -0.40 0.24
C TYR A 211 12.13 -0.90 -1.15
N SER A 212 11.69 -0.01 -2.06
CA SER A 212 11.10 -0.41 -3.33
C SER A 212 11.54 0.53 -4.47
N HIS A 213 12.45 0.05 -5.31
CA HIS A 213 12.83 0.74 -6.54
C HIS A 213 11.67 0.75 -7.53
N ASP A 214 10.99 -0.39 -7.71
CA ASP A 214 9.84 -0.52 -8.60
C ASP A 214 8.74 0.49 -8.27
N ALA A 215 8.42 0.67 -6.99
CA ALA A 215 7.45 1.67 -6.57
C ALA A 215 7.90 3.11 -6.89
N LEU A 216 9.19 3.43 -6.73
CA LEU A 216 9.74 4.73 -7.14
C LEU A 216 9.62 4.90 -8.66
N SER A 217 10.04 3.91 -9.43
CA SER A 217 9.97 3.92 -10.89
C SER A 217 8.53 4.10 -11.41
N ASN A 218 7.58 3.37 -10.83
CA ASN A 218 6.15 3.47 -11.17
C ASN A 218 5.57 4.84 -10.77
N PHE A 219 5.96 5.39 -9.62
CA PHE A 219 5.58 6.74 -9.21
C PHE A 219 6.09 7.80 -10.20
N LEU A 220 7.37 7.70 -10.60
CA LEU A 220 7.98 8.62 -11.56
C LEU A 220 7.33 8.50 -12.94
N GLU A 221 6.94 7.30 -13.34
CA GLU A 221 6.19 7.09 -14.59
C GLU A 221 4.84 7.80 -14.59
N VAL A 222 4.04 7.65 -13.52
CA VAL A 222 2.74 8.33 -13.37
C VAL A 222 2.89 9.84 -13.20
N SER A 223 4.03 10.30 -12.67
CA SER A 223 4.31 11.72 -12.46
C SER A 223 4.75 12.46 -13.73
N LYS A 224 5.01 11.75 -14.84
CA LYS A 224 5.36 12.40 -16.11
C LYS A 224 4.18 13.21 -16.63
N LYS A 225 4.39 14.53 -16.79
CA LYS A 225 3.43 15.42 -17.41
C LYS A 225 3.20 15.02 -18.88
N THR A 226 1.95 14.75 -19.25
CA THR A 226 1.58 14.70 -20.68
C THR A 226 1.18 16.10 -21.13
N LYS A 227 1.39 16.42 -22.41
CA LYS A 227 1.13 17.77 -22.96
C LYS A 227 -0.34 18.21 -22.86
N ASP A 228 -1.24 17.27 -22.58
CA ASP A 228 -2.69 17.46 -22.63
C ASP A 228 -3.33 17.54 -21.23
N ASP A 229 -2.56 17.39 -20.14
CA ASP A 229 -3.08 17.44 -18.78
C ASP A 229 -3.09 18.88 -18.22
N ASP A 230 -4.28 19.36 -17.85
CA ASP A 230 -4.47 20.67 -17.23
C ASP A 230 -3.94 20.70 -15.77
N ASP A 231 -4.02 19.57 -15.06
CA ASP A 231 -3.60 19.42 -13.66
C ASP A 231 -2.41 18.45 -13.52
N PRO A 232 -1.43 18.73 -12.63
CA PRO A 232 -0.33 17.82 -12.41
C PRO A 232 -0.80 16.56 -11.66
N PRO A 233 -0.26 15.38 -11.97
CA PRO A 233 -0.46 14.17 -11.16
C PRO A 233 -0.17 14.45 -9.69
N PHE A 234 -0.96 13.94 -8.77
CA PHE A 234 -0.87 14.20 -7.32
C PHE A 234 -0.94 15.70 -6.97
N PRO A 235 -2.02 16.42 -7.33
CA PRO A 235 -2.03 17.88 -7.31
C PRO A 235 -1.81 18.50 -5.92
N ALA A 236 -2.12 17.77 -4.85
CA ALA A 236 -1.95 18.27 -3.48
C ALA A 236 -0.63 17.88 -2.79
N LEU A 237 0.24 17.11 -3.47
CA LEU A 237 1.44 16.54 -2.87
C LEU A 237 2.43 17.64 -2.46
N ARG A 238 2.80 17.62 -1.17
CA ARG A 238 3.74 18.57 -0.54
C ARG A 238 4.98 17.89 0.03
N SER A 239 4.87 16.61 0.40
CA SER A 239 5.92 15.88 1.07
C SER A 239 6.13 14.51 0.42
N LEU A 240 7.36 14.25 -0.01
CA LEU A 240 7.80 12.94 -0.49
C LEU A 240 8.90 12.40 0.43
N GLN A 241 8.80 11.13 0.84
CA GLN A 241 9.83 10.46 1.62
C GLN A 241 10.24 9.14 0.93
N LEU A 242 11.54 9.00 0.70
CA LEU A 242 12.15 7.78 0.19
C LEU A 242 12.99 7.18 1.32
N HIS A 243 12.75 5.90 1.63
CA HIS A 243 13.45 5.22 2.72
C HIS A 243 13.97 3.87 2.26
N GLY A 244 15.27 3.62 2.33
CA GLY A 244 15.82 2.31 1.99
C GLY A 244 15.66 1.92 0.52
N VAL A 245 15.40 2.89 -0.37
CA VAL A 245 15.21 2.63 -1.80
C VAL A 245 16.58 2.46 -2.45
N ASP A 246 16.71 1.43 -3.30
CA ASP A 246 17.90 1.23 -4.12
C ASP A 246 17.76 2.03 -5.43
N PHE A 247 18.60 3.04 -5.64
CA PHE A 247 18.54 3.84 -6.87
C PHE A 247 19.18 3.15 -8.10
N ASP A 248 19.81 1.98 -7.92
CA ASP A 248 20.37 1.17 -9.01
C ASP A 248 20.13 -0.33 -8.77
N GLU A 249 18.89 -0.72 -8.48
CA GLU A 249 18.54 -2.13 -8.19
C GLU A 249 18.99 -3.08 -9.32
N ASP A 250 18.80 -2.68 -10.57
CA ASP A 250 19.22 -3.45 -11.75
C ASP A 250 20.75 -3.43 -12.01
N LEU A 251 21.53 -2.72 -11.18
CA LEU A 251 22.97 -2.50 -11.33
C LEU A 251 23.36 -2.01 -12.73
N THR A 252 22.51 -1.16 -13.31
CA THR A 252 22.68 -0.65 -14.68
C THR A 252 23.57 0.58 -14.74
N GLY A 253 24.01 1.09 -13.59
CA GLY A 253 24.76 2.34 -13.46
C GLY A 253 23.90 3.55 -13.85
N LYS A 254 22.57 3.45 -13.70
CA LYS A 254 21.61 4.50 -14.13
C LYS A 254 21.08 5.35 -12.98
N VAL A 255 21.73 5.36 -11.81
CA VAL A 255 21.36 6.19 -10.66
C VAL A 255 21.04 7.63 -11.07
N PHE A 256 21.96 8.27 -11.81
CA PHE A 256 21.78 9.64 -12.32
C PHE A 256 20.46 9.84 -13.07
N LYS A 257 19.99 8.85 -13.83
CA LYS A 257 18.71 8.95 -14.55
C LYS A 257 17.51 8.89 -13.62
N ALA A 258 17.55 8.06 -12.58
CA ALA A 258 16.50 7.99 -11.57
C ALA A 258 16.44 9.29 -10.74
N VAL A 259 17.61 9.82 -10.38
CA VAL A 259 17.78 11.10 -9.69
C VAL A 259 17.29 12.28 -10.54
N ASP A 260 17.69 12.33 -11.81
CA ASP A 260 17.19 13.33 -12.79
C ASP A 260 15.67 13.25 -12.93
N ALA A 261 15.13 12.05 -13.12
CA ALA A 261 13.69 11.85 -13.27
C ALA A 261 12.92 12.30 -12.02
N LEU A 262 13.46 12.04 -10.83
CA LEU A 262 12.91 12.54 -9.58
C LEU A 262 12.97 14.07 -9.50
N GLY A 263 14.11 14.68 -9.83
CA GLY A 263 14.28 16.11 -9.87
C GLY A 263 13.27 16.79 -10.81
N THR A 264 13.18 16.32 -12.06
CA THR A 264 12.22 16.82 -13.06
C THR A 264 10.78 16.65 -12.60
N ALA A 265 10.40 15.47 -12.08
CA ALA A 265 9.02 15.22 -11.65
C ALA A 265 8.58 16.15 -10.50
N LEU A 266 9.51 16.61 -9.67
CA LEU A 266 9.21 17.54 -8.58
C LEU A 266 9.33 19.02 -9.00
N ASP A 267 10.29 19.37 -9.88
CA ASP A 267 10.47 20.72 -10.40
C ASP A 267 9.32 21.16 -11.32
N ASP A 268 8.82 20.26 -12.18
CA ASP A 268 7.66 20.50 -13.06
C ASP A 268 6.39 20.92 -12.27
N ARG A 269 6.39 20.69 -10.95
CA ARG A 269 5.30 21.05 -10.03
C ARG A 269 5.46 22.44 -9.43
N HIS A 270 6.61 23.09 -9.56
CA HIS A 270 6.88 24.39 -8.93
C HIS A 270 5.91 25.48 -9.40
N GLU A 271 5.48 25.40 -10.67
CA GLU A 271 4.50 26.33 -11.24
C GLU A 271 3.07 26.14 -10.70
N TYR A 272 2.83 25.05 -9.95
CA TYR A 272 1.52 24.69 -9.41
C TYR A 272 1.44 24.92 -7.90
N HIS A 273 0.21 25.16 -7.42
CA HIS A 273 -0.07 25.27 -6.00
C HIS A 273 -0.99 24.13 -5.54
N PRO A 274 -0.62 23.38 -4.48
CA PRO A 274 0.62 23.49 -3.71
C PRO A 274 1.86 22.92 -4.42
N SER A 275 3.00 23.58 -4.22
CA SER A 275 4.32 23.05 -4.62
C SER A 275 4.83 22.03 -3.58
N ILE A 276 5.86 21.29 -3.96
CA ILE A 276 6.58 20.42 -3.02
C ILE A 276 7.27 21.30 -1.97
N GLU A 277 7.05 20.96 -0.70
CA GLU A 277 7.63 21.68 0.45
C GLU A 277 8.77 20.86 1.09
N ARG A 278 8.75 19.53 0.94
CA ARG A 278 9.71 18.64 1.60
C ARG A 278 10.01 17.38 0.80
N LEU A 279 11.30 17.07 0.67
CA LEU A 279 11.78 15.79 0.18
C LEU A 279 12.76 15.20 1.22
N ILE A 280 12.52 13.96 1.62
CA ILE A 280 13.34 13.22 2.60
C ILE A 280 13.91 11.98 1.91
N ILE A 281 15.22 11.80 1.98
CA ILE A 281 15.94 10.64 1.45
C ILE A 281 16.72 10.04 2.62
N GLU A 282 16.32 8.85 3.07
CA GLU A 282 16.93 8.20 4.24
C GLU A 282 17.31 6.76 3.91
N ARG A 283 18.54 6.36 4.26
CA ARG A 283 19.04 4.98 4.13
C ARG A 283 18.94 4.41 2.71
N CYS A 284 18.84 5.25 1.69
CA CYS A 284 18.77 4.80 0.31
C CYS A 284 20.13 4.24 -0.12
N THR A 285 20.13 3.16 -0.90
CA THR A 285 21.36 2.57 -1.43
C THR A 285 21.65 3.12 -2.82
N ASN A 286 22.93 3.14 -3.20
CA ASN A 286 23.40 3.74 -4.45
C ASN A 286 22.98 5.21 -4.62
N PHE A 287 22.86 5.95 -3.51
CA PHE A 287 22.63 7.39 -3.46
C PHE A 287 23.77 8.02 -2.64
N ASP A 288 24.48 8.99 -3.22
CA ASP A 288 25.69 9.60 -2.64
C ASP A 288 25.63 11.14 -2.70
N GLU A 289 26.67 11.80 -2.20
CA GLU A 289 26.79 13.25 -2.16
C GLU A 289 26.59 13.91 -3.55
N GLY A 290 27.11 13.30 -4.63
CA GLY A 290 26.98 13.85 -5.98
C GLY A 290 25.53 13.88 -6.46
N HIS A 291 24.77 12.83 -6.17
CA HIS A 291 23.34 12.77 -6.49
C HIS A 291 22.52 13.76 -5.64
N TRP A 292 22.90 13.93 -4.38
CA TRP A 292 22.30 14.92 -3.49
C TRP A 292 22.51 16.36 -3.99
N GLU A 293 23.75 16.71 -4.38
CA GLU A 293 24.08 18.02 -4.95
C GLU A 293 23.27 18.30 -6.22
N GLN A 294 23.14 17.30 -7.10
CA GLN A 294 22.34 17.40 -8.31
C GLN A 294 20.86 17.68 -8.03
N LEU A 295 20.24 16.93 -7.11
CA LEU A 295 18.85 17.21 -6.69
C LEU A 295 18.71 18.60 -6.08
N SER A 296 19.67 19.00 -5.26
CA SER A 296 19.70 20.32 -4.63
C SER A 296 19.82 21.46 -5.63
N CYS A 297 20.51 21.23 -6.76
CA CYS A 297 20.60 22.20 -7.85
C CYS A 297 19.36 22.21 -8.76
N THR A 298 18.62 21.10 -8.81
CA THR A 298 17.43 20.95 -9.66
C THR A 298 16.19 21.55 -8.99
N LEU A 299 16.07 21.38 -7.68
CA LEU A 299 14.87 21.78 -6.94
C LEU A 299 14.94 23.24 -6.44
N PRO A 300 13.80 23.94 -6.35
CA PRO A 300 13.73 25.28 -5.78
C PRO A 300 14.27 25.35 -4.35
N GLU A 301 14.88 26.48 -3.97
CA GLU A 301 15.47 26.70 -2.63
C GLU A 301 14.44 26.58 -1.49
N GLU A 302 13.15 26.77 -1.78
CA GLU A 302 12.08 26.64 -0.80
C GLU A 302 11.80 25.18 -0.41
N VAL A 303 12.23 24.22 -1.23
CA VAL A 303 12.05 22.79 -0.93
C VAL A 303 13.00 22.41 0.19
N ARG A 304 12.44 21.97 1.32
CA ARG A 304 13.25 21.43 2.41
C ARG A 304 13.72 20.03 2.05
N LEU A 305 14.98 19.94 1.66
CA LEU A 305 15.68 18.68 1.44
C LEU A 305 16.23 18.14 2.77
N VAL A 306 16.08 16.84 3.00
CA VAL A 306 16.70 16.12 4.13
C VAL A 306 17.36 14.85 3.60
N TRP A 307 18.65 14.69 3.85
CA TRP A 307 19.43 13.47 3.61
C TRP A 307 20.16 13.05 4.89
N ASP A 308 20.25 11.76 5.14
CA ASP A 308 20.88 11.19 6.34
C ASP A 308 22.38 10.92 6.19
N GLU A 309 22.99 11.26 5.04
CA GLU A 309 24.42 11.12 4.75
C GLU A 309 24.93 9.66 4.87
N VAL A 310 24.02 8.68 4.85
CA VAL A 310 24.37 7.26 4.89
C VAL A 310 24.55 6.76 3.46
N GLU A 311 25.81 6.60 3.06
CA GLU A 311 26.17 6.03 1.76
C GLU A 311 26.33 4.50 1.86
N ASP A 312 25.44 3.75 1.21
CA ASP A 312 25.57 2.31 0.98
C ASP A 312 25.58 2.04 -0.53
N ILE A 313 26.79 1.95 -1.10
CA ILE A 313 27.00 1.70 -2.53
C ILE A 313 27.20 0.19 -2.74
N ARG A 314 26.20 -0.45 -3.35
CA ARG A 314 26.26 -1.86 -3.70
C ARG A 314 27.05 -2.03 -4.99
N ARG A 315 28.22 -2.66 -4.88
CA ARG A 315 28.97 -3.06 -6.08
C ARG A 315 28.34 -4.32 -6.68
N PRO A 316 28.30 -4.45 -8.01
CA PRO A 316 28.04 -5.74 -8.62
C PRO A 316 28.97 -6.79 -8.00
N PRO A 317 28.48 -7.99 -7.68
CA PRO A 317 29.36 -9.06 -7.21
C PRO A 317 30.48 -9.24 -8.24
N ASP A 318 31.74 -9.15 -7.78
CA ASP A 318 32.91 -9.35 -8.66
C ASP A 318 32.69 -10.62 -9.49
N ASP A 319 32.70 -10.49 -10.82
CA ASP A 319 32.49 -11.56 -11.83
C ASP A 319 33.39 -12.79 -11.65
N SER A 320 34.30 -12.78 -10.68
CA SER A 320 35.16 -13.89 -10.29
C SER A 320 34.42 -15.15 -9.78
N TYR A 321 33.13 -15.07 -9.46
CA TYR A 321 32.37 -16.23 -8.94
C TYR A 321 31.53 -17.00 -9.97
N TYR A 322 31.29 -16.47 -11.18
CA TYR A 322 30.53 -17.17 -12.23
C TYR A 322 31.40 -17.96 -13.21
N GLY A 323 32.72 -17.98 -13.03
CA GLY A 323 33.66 -18.74 -13.87
C GLY A 323 33.64 -20.27 -13.75
N ARG A 324 32.60 -20.90 -13.14
CA ARG A 324 32.63 -22.35 -12.86
C ARG A 324 31.36 -23.17 -13.13
N TYR A 325 30.41 -22.66 -13.91
CA TYR A 325 29.20 -23.43 -14.26
C TYR A 325 28.79 -23.40 -15.75
N ASN A 326 29.73 -23.21 -16.69
CA ASN A 326 29.45 -23.41 -18.13
C ASN A 326 30.50 -24.31 -18.80
N ARG A 327 30.60 -25.56 -18.35
CA ARG A 327 31.22 -26.64 -19.12
C ARG A 327 30.48 -27.95 -18.96
N PHE A 328 29.20 -27.95 -19.34
CA PHE A 328 28.56 -29.14 -19.88
C PHE A 328 28.30 -28.88 -21.36
N GLU A 329 29.30 -29.21 -22.17
CA GLU A 329 29.14 -29.40 -23.61
C GLU A 329 28.09 -30.51 -23.81
N TYR A 330 26.90 -30.13 -24.26
CA TYR A 330 25.97 -31.07 -24.87
C TYR A 330 26.45 -31.35 -26.28
N ASP A 331 27.17 -32.45 -26.46
CA ASP A 331 27.42 -33.05 -27.77
C ASP A 331 26.15 -33.80 -28.21
N TRP A 332 25.31 -33.13 -28.99
CA TRP A 332 24.17 -33.74 -29.70
C TRP A 332 24.29 -33.45 -31.19
N ALA A 333 25.25 -34.10 -31.84
CA ALA A 333 25.22 -34.32 -33.29
C ALA A 333 24.68 -35.74 -33.58
N GLY A 334 23.35 -35.88 -33.52
CA GLY A 334 22.62 -36.98 -34.14
C GLY A 334 22.31 -36.65 -35.61
N ARG A 335 22.74 -37.53 -36.51
CA ARG A 335 22.52 -37.48 -37.97
C ARG A 335 21.05 -37.34 -38.35
N LEU A 336 20.78 -36.68 -39.47
CA LEU A 336 19.61 -36.92 -40.31
C LEU A 336 20.03 -37.00 -41.79
N TYR A 337 19.69 -38.15 -42.39
CA TYR A 337 19.85 -38.62 -43.78
C TYR A 337 21.26 -38.89 -44.31
#